data_AF-A0A368KPJ7-F1
#
_entry.id   AF-A0A368KPJ7-F1
#
_cell.length_a   1.000
_cell.length_b   1.000
_cell.length_c   1.000
_cell.angle_alpha   90.00
_cell.angle_beta   90.00
_cell.angle_gamma   90.00
#
_symmetry.space_group_name_H-M   'P 1'
#
loop_
_entity.id
_entity.type
_entity.pdbx_description
1 polymer ?
#
loop_
_entity_poly.entity_id
_entity_poly.type
_entity_poly.pdbx_seq_one_letter_code
_entity_poly.pdbx_strand_id
1 'polypeptide(L)'
;MITSLDELVAYSESQAEELPALKDRILLKRPGSEKEEADRLTVLLPQLPSSYVSVAEEIDLLGVSIGFFELSPTSTPGVSLSEKLLRCNKDAGMRSIFERDGVYQIGSWDADPVAVAITSGSFQHGQVVKYSVGNPALTPESLADSFEQFLCIAGSLDEIRAKYADEDDPSEGIGDFEDGFEEVAPPNYLAAWRKIAEVVLS
;
A
#
# COMPACT_ATOMS: atom_id res chain seq x y z
N MET A 1 -7.70 -15.42 0.35
CA MET A 1 -6.90 -14.30 -0.18
C MET A 1 -7.83 -13.30 -0.81
N ILE A 2 -7.55 -12.02 -0.61
CA ILE A 2 -8.26 -10.91 -1.24
C ILE A 2 -7.67 -10.68 -2.63
N THR A 3 -8.48 -10.87 -3.66
CA THR A 3 -8.07 -10.85 -5.08
C THR A 3 -8.58 -9.62 -5.84
N SER A 4 -9.45 -8.81 -5.21
CA SER A 4 -10.04 -7.62 -5.83
C SER A 4 -10.30 -6.50 -4.82
N LEU A 5 -10.49 -5.28 -5.33
CA LEU A 5 -10.89 -4.13 -4.50
C LEU A 5 -12.27 -4.31 -3.85
N ASP A 6 -13.20 -5.03 -4.50
CA ASP A 6 -14.51 -5.35 -3.92
C ASP A 6 -14.36 -6.21 -2.65
N GLU A 7 -13.55 -7.27 -2.73
CA GLU A 7 -13.23 -8.12 -1.58
C GLU A 7 -12.48 -7.34 -0.50
N LEU A 8 -11.56 -6.45 -0.89
CA LEU A 8 -10.81 -5.60 0.03
C LEU A 8 -11.73 -4.64 0.81
N VAL A 9 -12.68 -4.01 0.12
CA VAL A 9 -13.65 -3.10 0.74
C VAL A 9 -14.55 -3.89 1.70
N ALA A 10 -15.09 -5.03 1.27
CA ALA A 10 -15.93 -5.88 2.12
C ALA A 10 -15.19 -6.36 3.38
N TYR A 11 -13.92 -6.76 3.24
CA TYR A 11 -13.07 -7.09 4.38
C TYR A 11 -12.89 -5.90 5.33
N SER A 12 -12.58 -4.72 4.79
CA SER A 12 -12.37 -3.50 5.59
C SER A 12 -13.63 -3.06 6.35
N GLU A 13 -14.81 -3.28 5.77
CA GLU A 13 -16.11 -3.03 6.41
C GLU A 13 -16.32 -3.97 7.60
N SER A 14 -16.05 -5.26 7.42
CA SER A 14 -16.12 -6.25 8.50
C SER A 14 -15.17 -5.89 9.65
N GLN A 15 -13.92 -5.53 9.34
CA GLN A 15 -12.95 -5.12 10.35
C GLN A 15 -13.36 -3.83 11.08
N ALA A 16 -13.95 -2.87 10.37
CA ALA A 16 -14.45 -1.63 10.96
C ALA A 16 -15.64 -1.83 11.91
N GLU A 17 -16.41 -2.91 11.73
CA GLU A 17 -17.48 -3.31 12.66
C GLU A 17 -16.91 -3.99 13.91
N GLU A 18 -15.89 -4.84 13.76
CA GLU A 18 -15.21 -5.52 14.86
C GLU A 18 -14.35 -4.57 15.70
N LEU A 19 -13.75 -3.56 15.08
CA LEU A 19 -12.85 -2.58 15.71
C LEU A 19 -13.34 -1.13 15.52
N PRO A 20 -14.49 -0.73 16.12
CA PRO A 20 -15.08 0.59 15.91
C PRO A 20 -14.15 1.76 16.28
N ALA A 21 -13.23 1.55 17.23
CA ALA A 21 -12.25 2.55 17.65
C ALA A 21 -11.20 2.87 16.57
N LEU A 22 -10.98 1.96 15.62
CA LEU A 22 -10.02 2.10 14.52
C LEU A 22 -10.70 2.34 13.17
N LYS A 23 -12.03 2.38 13.13
CA LYS A 23 -12.85 2.50 11.91
C LYS A 23 -12.36 3.57 10.93
N ASP A 24 -12.04 4.77 11.41
CA ASP A 24 -11.60 5.87 10.54
C ASP A 24 -10.22 5.65 9.91
N ARG A 25 -9.45 4.67 10.40
CA ARG A 25 -8.14 4.30 9.86
C ARG A 25 -8.20 3.06 8.97
N ILE A 26 -9.13 2.13 9.19
CA ILE A 26 -9.12 0.84 8.49
C ILE A 26 -10.22 0.71 7.43
N LEU A 27 -11.30 1.50 7.53
CA LEU A 27 -12.40 1.42 6.58
C LEU A 27 -12.04 2.06 5.24
N LEU A 28 -12.06 1.27 4.18
CA LEU A 28 -11.98 1.76 2.80
C LEU A 28 -13.35 2.25 2.36
N LYS A 29 -13.48 3.57 2.13
CA LYS A 29 -14.76 4.18 1.75
C LYS A 29 -14.87 4.29 0.24
N ARG A 30 -16.10 4.08 -0.26
CA ARG A 30 -16.50 4.38 -1.64
C ARG A 30 -17.57 5.50 -1.66
N PRO A 31 -17.60 6.35 -2.69
CA PRO A 31 -16.56 6.53 -3.71
C PRO A 31 -15.28 7.12 -3.09
N GLY A 32 -14.17 7.02 -3.83
CA GLY A 32 -12.92 7.69 -3.48
C GLY A 32 -12.93 9.17 -3.85
N SER A 33 -11.84 9.60 -4.47
CA SER A 33 -11.65 10.97 -4.95
C SER A 33 -12.69 11.34 -6.00
N GLU A 34 -13.24 12.55 -5.89
CA GLU A 34 -14.07 13.11 -6.94
C GLU A 34 -13.28 13.24 -8.25
N LYS A 35 -13.97 13.15 -9.38
CA LYS A 35 -13.36 13.22 -10.71
C LYS A 35 -12.45 14.43 -10.89
N GLU A 36 -12.84 15.59 -10.37
CA GLU A 36 -12.02 16.82 -10.44
C GLU A 36 -10.67 16.66 -9.71
N GLU A 37 -10.64 15.96 -8.58
CA GLU A 37 -9.41 15.70 -7.83
C GLU A 37 -8.55 14.62 -8.50
N ALA A 38 -9.16 13.61 -9.11
CA ALA A 38 -8.46 12.62 -9.92
C ALA A 38 -7.83 13.25 -11.18
N ASP A 39 -8.57 14.10 -11.89
CA ASP A 39 -8.05 14.89 -13.00
C ASP A 39 -6.88 15.77 -12.52
N ARG A 40 -7.02 16.41 -11.35
CA ARG A 40 -5.95 17.22 -10.75
C ARG A 40 -4.71 16.40 -10.39
N LEU A 41 -4.85 15.16 -9.91
CA LEU A 41 -3.73 14.24 -9.69
C LEU A 41 -2.93 14.03 -10.99
N THR A 42 -3.62 13.75 -12.10
CA THR A 42 -2.96 13.54 -13.39
C THR A 42 -2.29 14.79 -13.95
N VAL A 43 -2.80 15.99 -13.64
CA VAL A 43 -2.18 17.26 -14.05
C VAL A 43 -0.94 17.57 -13.21
N LEU A 44 -1.02 17.41 -11.88
CA LEU A 44 0.09 17.74 -10.98
C LEU A 44 1.20 16.68 -10.98
N LEU A 45 0.83 15.41 -11.19
CA LEU A 45 1.72 14.25 -11.15
C LEU A 45 1.52 13.42 -12.44
N PRO A 46 1.89 13.93 -13.63
CA PRO A 46 1.53 13.33 -14.93
C PRO A 46 2.15 11.96 -15.20
N GLN A 47 3.10 11.53 -14.39
CA GLN A 47 3.76 10.23 -14.50
C GLN A 47 3.19 9.19 -13.53
N LEU A 48 2.21 9.59 -12.70
CA LEU A 48 1.56 8.69 -11.75
C LEU A 48 0.88 7.53 -12.51
N PRO A 49 1.06 6.28 -12.08
CA PRO A 49 0.48 5.14 -12.77
C PRO A 49 -1.05 5.17 -12.77
N SER A 50 -1.65 4.70 -13.87
CA SER A 50 -3.11 4.66 -14.01
C SER A 50 -3.76 3.80 -12.93
N SER A 51 -3.11 2.71 -12.51
CA SER A 51 -3.61 1.87 -11.40
C SER A 51 -3.76 2.67 -10.11
N TYR A 52 -2.83 3.56 -9.79
CA TYR A 52 -2.96 4.43 -8.61
C TYR A 52 -4.16 5.39 -8.76
N VAL A 53 -4.29 6.03 -9.92
CA VAL A 53 -5.37 6.99 -10.17
C VAL A 53 -6.74 6.31 -10.12
N SER A 54 -6.89 5.16 -10.78
CA SER A 54 -8.13 4.38 -10.78
C SER A 54 -8.51 3.93 -9.37
N VAL A 55 -7.55 3.43 -8.59
CA VAL A 55 -7.78 3.08 -7.19
C VAL A 55 -8.21 4.31 -6.39
N ALA A 56 -7.55 5.46 -6.57
CA ALA A 56 -7.87 6.70 -5.86
C ALA A 56 -9.25 7.28 -6.23
N GLU A 57 -9.78 7.00 -7.42
CA GLU A 57 -11.17 7.32 -7.81
C GLU A 57 -12.17 6.36 -7.16
N GLU A 58 -11.82 5.09 -7.06
CA GLU A 58 -12.72 4.05 -6.56
C GLU A 58 -12.85 4.06 -5.04
N ILE A 59 -11.72 4.19 -4.33
CA ILE A 59 -11.64 4.14 -2.86
C ILE A 59 -10.92 5.36 -2.27
N ASP A 60 -11.39 5.83 -1.12
CA ASP A 60 -10.76 6.92 -0.38
C ASP A 60 -9.48 6.42 0.30
N LEU A 61 -8.33 6.94 -0.16
CA LEU A 61 -7.01 6.57 0.32
C LEU A 61 -6.53 7.42 1.52
N LEU A 62 -7.30 8.44 1.94
CA LEU A 62 -6.83 9.40 2.94
C LEU A 62 -6.82 8.84 4.36
N GLY A 63 -5.61 8.59 4.88
CA GLY A 63 -5.42 8.16 6.27
C GLY A 63 -5.76 6.68 6.52
N VAL A 64 -5.79 5.90 5.45
CA VAL A 64 -6.03 4.45 5.51
C VAL A 64 -4.76 3.73 5.98
N SER A 65 -4.96 2.76 6.87
CA SER A 65 -3.97 1.79 7.31
C SER A 65 -4.48 0.40 6.94
N ILE A 66 -3.68 -0.39 6.21
CA ILE A 66 -4.04 -1.74 5.79
C ILE A 66 -2.81 -2.66 5.84
N GLY A 67 -2.91 -3.81 6.51
CA GLY A 67 -1.81 -4.77 6.59
C GLY A 67 -0.49 -4.17 7.11
N PHE A 68 -0.56 -3.31 8.13
CA PHE A 68 0.58 -2.54 8.69
C PHE A 68 1.18 -1.46 7.78
N PHE A 69 0.61 -1.25 6.59
CA PHE A 69 0.97 -0.13 5.74
C PHE A 69 0.12 1.07 6.09
N GLU A 70 0.75 2.21 6.34
CA GLU A 70 0.07 3.49 6.38
C GLU A 70 0.12 4.11 4.99
N LEU A 71 -1.03 4.22 4.34
CA LEU A 71 -1.10 4.87 3.03
C LEU A 71 -0.87 6.36 3.21
N SER A 72 0.20 6.83 2.58
CA SER A 72 0.57 8.23 2.57
C SER A 72 -0.35 8.90 1.56
N PRO A 73 -0.98 10.01 1.94
CA PRO A 73 -0.55 10.90 3.01
C PRO A 73 -1.50 10.94 4.22
N THR A 74 -0.89 10.93 5.42
CA THR A 74 -1.55 11.15 6.71
C THR A 74 -2.65 12.20 6.60
N SER A 75 -3.81 11.93 7.20
CA SER A 75 -5.03 12.73 7.06
C SER A 75 -4.88 14.13 7.68
N THR A 76 -4.21 15.05 6.97
CA THR A 76 -4.26 16.48 7.31
C THR A 76 -5.63 17.01 6.87
N PRO A 77 -6.48 17.49 7.80
CA PRO A 77 -7.79 18.00 7.44
C PRO A 77 -7.67 19.18 6.47
N GLY A 78 -8.55 19.22 5.47
CA GLY A 78 -8.64 20.33 4.51
C GLY A 78 -7.55 20.38 3.43
N VAL A 79 -6.71 19.34 3.31
CA VAL A 79 -5.74 19.22 2.22
C VAL A 79 -6.14 18.07 1.30
N SER A 80 -6.21 18.34 0.00
CA SER A 80 -6.62 17.35 -0.99
C SER A 80 -5.55 16.27 -1.22
N LEU A 81 -5.94 15.11 -1.76
CA LEU A 81 -5.02 13.99 -1.99
C LEU A 81 -3.83 14.39 -2.87
N SER A 82 -4.09 15.11 -3.96
CA SER A 82 -3.05 15.59 -4.89
C SER A 82 -2.06 16.54 -4.24
N GLU A 83 -2.53 17.50 -3.44
CA GLU A 83 -1.65 18.43 -2.74
C GLU A 83 -0.81 17.71 -1.69
N LYS A 84 -1.39 16.74 -0.99
CA LYS A 84 -0.65 15.98 0.00
C LYS A 84 0.40 15.07 -0.63
N LEU A 85 0.09 14.35 -1.73
CA LEU A 85 1.08 13.55 -2.45
C LEU A 85 2.22 14.41 -2.99
N LEU A 86 1.89 15.58 -3.54
CA LEU A 86 2.88 16.55 -3.99
C LEU A 86 3.80 17.00 -2.85
N ARG A 87 3.24 17.35 -1.69
CA ARG A 87 4.02 17.74 -0.50
C ARG A 87 4.88 16.60 0.02
N CYS A 88 4.32 15.40 0.16
CA CYS A 88 5.03 14.21 0.61
C CYS A 88 6.27 13.94 -0.24
N ASN A 89 6.15 14.09 -1.56
CA ASN A 89 7.25 13.83 -2.48
C ASN A 89 8.22 15.01 -2.65
N LYS A 90 7.78 16.25 -2.37
CA LYS A 90 8.63 17.45 -2.43
C LYS A 90 9.56 17.57 -1.22
N ASP A 91 9.08 17.18 -0.04
CA ASP A 91 9.74 17.36 1.24
C ASP A 91 10.23 16.02 1.85
N ALA A 92 10.25 14.94 1.07
CA ALA A 92 10.71 13.62 1.51
C ALA A 92 12.18 13.65 1.95
N GLY A 93 12.49 13.07 3.11
CA GLY A 93 13.87 12.89 3.59
C GLY A 93 14.75 12.07 2.63
N MET A 94 14.13 11.21 1.81
CA MET A 94 14.78 10.39 0.78
C MET A 94 14.59 10.92 -0.65
N ARG A 95 14.23 12.20 -0.81
CA ARG A 95 13.88 12.78 -2.12
C ARG A 95 14.91 12.52 -3.22
N SER A 96 16.21 12.66 -2.94
CA SER A 96 17.24 12.43 -3.96
C SER A 96 17.30 10.97 -4.44
N ILE A 97 16.93 10.02 -3.57
CA ILE A 97 16.84 8.59 -3.92
C ILE A 97 15.59 8.38 -4.77
N PHE A 98 14.45 8.95 -4.38
CA PHE A 98 13.20 8.82 -5.13
C PHE A 98 13.27 9.45 -6.51
N GLU A 99 13.91 10.62 -6.64
CA GLU A 99 14.17 11.27 -7.92
C GLU A 99 15.11 10.43 -8.81
N ARG A 100 16.15 9.82 -8.23
CA ARG A 100 17.07 8.92 -8.96
C ARG A 100 16.36 7.69 -9.48
N ASP A 101 15.55 7.07 -8.64
CA ASP A 101 14.87 5.81 -8.95
C ASP A 101 13.55 6.01 -9.71
N GLY A 102 13.11 7.26 -9.84
CA GLY A 102 11.90 7.64 -10.57
C GLY A 102 10.65 7.06 -9.93
N VAL A 103 10.49 7.30 -8.63
CA VAL A 103 9.35 6.83 -7.83
C VAL A 103 8.67 7.98 -7.09
N TYR A 104 7.40 7.80 -6.73
CA TYR A 104 6.70 8.63 -5.74
C TYR A 104 6.33 7.82 -4.51
N GLN A 105 6.62 8.35 -3.33
CA GLN A 105 6.14 7.81 -2.07
C GLN A 105 4.61 7.88 -2.01
N ILE A 106 4.01 6.75 -1.65
CA ILE A 106 2.56 6.51 -1.54
C ILE A 106 2.19 5.89 -0.19
N GLY A 107 3.17 5.60 0.66
CA GLY A 107 2.94 5.04 2.00
C GLY A 107 4.19 4.83 2.80
N SER A 108 4.03 4.14 3.91
CA SER A 108 5.11 3.56 4.68
C SER A 108 4.67 2.23 5.30
N TRP A 109 5.66 1.40 5.59
CA TRP A 109 5.56 0.26 6.48
C TRP A 109 6.43 0.58 7.70
N ASP A 110 5.79 0.87 8.83
CA ASP A 110 6.46 1.55 9.95
C ASP A 110 7.19 2.83 9.47
N ALA A 111 8.50 2.94 9.65
CA ALA A 111 9.30 4.07 9.18
C ALA A 111 9.78 3.92 7.73
N ASP A 112 9.66 2.74 7.11
CA ASP A 112 10.20 2.43 5.78
C ASP A 112 9.25 2.92 4.68
N PRO A 113 9.67 3.81 3.76
CA PRO A 113 8.82 4.33 2.70
C PRO A 113 8.40 3.26 1.72
N VAL A 114 7.14 3.31 1.34
CA VAL A 114 6.58 2.58 0.20
C VAL A 114 6.30 3.56 -0.92
N ALA A 115 6.77 3.24 -2.11
CA ALA A 115 6.71 4.10 -3.27
C ALA A 115 6.20 3.35 -4.50
N VAL A 116 5.66 4.08 -5.46
CA VAL A 116 5.26 3.58 -6.76
C VAL A 116 6.16 4.15 -7.85
N ALA A 117 6.61 3.30 -8.77
CA ALA A 117 7.46 3.70 -9.88
C ALA A 117 6.68 4.51 -10.92
N ILE A 118 7.18 5.72 -11.21
CA ILE A 118 6.60 6.67 -12.17
C ILE A 118 7.38 6.75 -13.48
N THR A 119 8.58 6.17 -13.53
CA THR A 119 9.34 5.98 -14.77
C THR A 119 9.84 4.55 -14.86
N SER A 120 9.95 4.03 -16.08
CA SER A 120 10.67 2.78 -16.32
C SER A 120 12.18 3.03 -16.23
N GLY A 121 12.88 2.24 -15.42
CA GLY A 121 14.31 2.38 -15.20
C GLY A 121 14.82 1.28 -14.28
N SER A 122 15.08 1.61 -13.02
CA SER A 122 15.37 0.64 -11.96
C SER A 122 14.20 -0.31 -11.70
N PHE A 123 12.97 0.15 -11.97
CA PHE A 123 11.72 -0.56 -11.75
C PHE A 123 10.83 -0.48 -12.99
N GLN A 124 9.80 -1.34 -13.04
CA GLN A 124 8.75 -1.22 -14.04
C GLN A 124 7.78 -0.10 -13.65
N HIS A 125 7.29 0.68 -14.62
CA HIS A 125 6.25 1.68 -14.36
C HIS A 125 5.03 1.03 -13.69
N GLY A 126 4.53 1.62 -12.60
CA GLY A 126 3.43 1.05 -11.82
C GLY A 126 3.85 0.14 -10.66
N GLN A 127 5.10 -0.36 -10.68
CA GLN A 127 5.58 -1.29 -9.66
C GLN A 127 5.67 -0.59 -8.28
N VAL A 128 5.20 -1.28 -7.24
CA VAL A 128 5.30 -0.82 -5.85
C VAL A 128 6.57 -1.38 -5.23
N VAL A 129 7.32 -0.53 -4.53
CA VAL A 129 8.62 -0.86 -3.93
C VAL A 129 8.71 -0.30 -2.51
N LYS A 130 9.47 -0.99 -1.65
CA LYS A 130 9.76 -0.57 -0.28
C LYS A 130 11.24 -0.25 -0.10
N TYR A 131 11.53 0.86 0.56
CA TYR A 131 12.88 1.31 0.87
C TYR A 131 13.20 1.07 2.35
N SER A 132 14.44 0.69 2.67
CA SER A 132 14.92 0.65 4.05
C SER A 132 15.49 2.00 4.47
N VAL A 133 14.86 2.69 5.42
CA VAL A 133 15.39 3.94 6.00
C VAL A 133 16.64 3.68 6.82
N GLY A 134 16.71 2.54 7.50
CA GLY A 134 17.88 2.13 8.26
C GLY A 134 19.11 1.84 7.39
N ASN A 135 18.91 1.48 6.11
CA ASN A 135 19.99 1.26 5.17
C ASN A 135 19.61 1.67 3.73
N PRO A 136 19.67 2.98 3.41
CA PRO A 136 19.27 3.52 2.11
C PRO A 136 20.12 3.05 0.92
N ALA A 137 21.23 2.36 1.17
CA ALA A 137 22.10 1.78 0.15
C ALA A 137 21.63 0.39 -0.33
N LEU A 138 20.70 -0.24 0.38
CA LEU A 138 20.11 -1.51 -0.06
C LEU A 138 19.24 -1.28 -1.30
N THR A 139 19.24 -2.28 -2.19
CA THR A 139 18.29 -2.34 -3.29
C THR A 139 16.87 -2.38 -2.71
N PRO A 140 15.96 -1.48 -3.14
CA PRO A 140 14.57 -1.51 -2.70
C PRO A 140 13.90 -2.85 -3.03
N GLU A 141 13.00 -3.29 -2.15
CA GLU A 141 12.25 -4.55 -2.33
C GLU A 141 11.00 -4.28 -3.16
N SER A 142 10.85 -4.94 -4.30
CA SER A 142 9.61 -4.88 -5.07
C SER A 142 8.52 -5.68 -4.38
N LEU A 143 7.32 -5.10 -4.27
CA LEU A 143 6.19 -5.67 -3.55
C LEU A 143 5.04 -6.08 -4.48
N ALA A 144 4.81 -5.36 -5.57
CA ALA A 144 3.72 -5.67 -6.51
C ALA A 144 3.97 -5.00 -7.87
N ASP A 145 3.33 -5.52 -8.91
CA ASP A 145 3.32 -4.94 -10.27
C ASP A 145 2.42 -3.68 -10.37
N SER A 146 1.46 -3.53 -9.46
CA SER A 146 0.51 -2.41 -9.46
C SER A 146 0.12 -2.01 -8.04
N PHE A 147 -0.42 -0.81 -7.90
CA PHE A 147 -0.93 -0.33 -6.61
C PHE A 147 -2.13 -1.15 -6.11
N GLU A 148 -3.04 -1.52 -7.01
CA GLU A 148 -4.18 -2.39 -6.68
C GLU A 148 -3.71 -3.76 -6.15
N GLN A 149 -2.79 -4.41 -6.86
CA GLN A 149 -2.23 -5.69 -6.42
C GLN A 149 -1.56 -5.56 -5.05
N PHE A 150 -0.80 -4.48 -4.83
CA PHE A 150 -0.21 -4.21 -3.52
C PHE A 150 -1.27 -4.15 -2.41
N LEU A 151 -2.38 -3.44 -2.63
CA LEU A 151 -3.47 -3.36 -1.65
C LEU A 151 -4.13 -4.71 -1.39
N CYS A 152 -4.36 -5.52 -2.43
CA CYS A 152 -4.91 -6.87 -2.32
C CYS A 152 -4.00 -7.79 -1.49
N ILE A 153 -2.69 -7.75 -1.72
CA ILE A 153 -1.73 -8.54 -0.91
C ILE A 153 -1.71 -8.03 0.54
N ALA A 154 -1.66 -6.71 0.74
CA ALA A 154 -1.65 -6.11 2.09
C ALA A 154 -2.92 -6.46 2.89
N GLY A 155 -4.09 -6.38 2.25
CA GLY A 155 -5.35 -6.79 2.87
C GLY A 155 -5.42 -8.28 3.16
N SER A 156 -4.90 -9.13 2.27
CA SER A 156 -4.82 -10.57 2.51
C SER A 156 -3.95 -10.91 3.72
N LEU A 157 -2.83 -10.20 3.90
CA LEU A 157 -1.98 -10.35 5.07
C LEU A 157 -2.69 -9.93 6.35
N ASP A 158 -3.47 -8.85 6.31
CA ASP A 158 -4.27 -8.38 7.45
C ASP A 158 -5.39 -9.38 7.80
N GLU A 159 -6.05 -9.95 6.78
CA GLU A 159 -7.07 -11.00 6.93
C GLU A 159 -6.50 -12.23 7.65
N ILE A 160 -5.33 -12.69 7.20
CA ILE A 160 -4.65 -13.83 7.82
C ILE A 160 -4.23 -13.50 9.24
N ARG A 161 -3.67 -12.31 9.49
CA ARG A 161 -3.36 -11.91 10.85
C ARG A 161 -4.59 -11.92 11.75
N ALA A 162 -5.73 -11.40 11.29
CA ALA A 162 -6.95 -11.41 12.06
C ALA A 162 -7.42 -12.85 12.38
N LYS A 163 -7.29 -13.77 11.42
CA LYS A 163 -7.62 -15.19 11.58
C LYS A 163 -6.72 -15.90 12.61
N TYR A 164 -5.44 -15.55 12.67
CA TYR A 164 -4.43 -16.20 13.52
C TYR A 164 -4.03 -15.35 14.75
N ALA A 165 -4.82 -14.33 15.11
CA ALA A 165 -4.45 -13.35 16.14
C ALA A 165 -4.27 -13.94 17.55
N ASP A 166 -4.92 -15.06 17.85
CA ASP A 166 -4.89 -15.74 19.15
C ASP A 166 -3.96 -16.98 19.18
N GLU A 167 -3.23 -17.24 18.10
CA GLU A 167 -2.35 -18.41 17.99
C GLU A 167 -0.94 -18.11 18.53
N ASP A 168 -0.36 -19.05 19.28
CA ASP A 168 0.97 -18.91 19.88
C ASP A 168 2.12 -19.11 18.86
N ASP A 169 1.83 -19.74 17.71
CA ASP A 169 2.79 -20.01 16.64
C ASP A 169 2.31 -19.41 15.30
N PRO A 170 3.00 -18.38 14.76
CA PRO A 170 2.61 -17.77 13.49
C PRO A 170 2.88 -18.65 12.27
N SER A 171 3.53 -19.81 12.43
CA SER A 171 3.94 -20.66 11.31
C SER A 171 2.78 -21.11 10.42
N GLU A 172 1.61 -21.39 11.01
CA GLU A 172 0.40 -21.75 10.26
C GLU A 172 -0.12 -20.55 9.44
N GLY A 173 -0.17 -19.35 10.02
CA GLY A 173 -0.58 -18.15 9.30
C GLY A 173 0.36 -17.78 8.16
N ILE A 174 1.67 -17.94 8.37
CA ILE A 174 2.67 -17.74 7.30
C ILE A 174 2.45 -18.77 6.18
N GLY A 175 2.23 -20.04 6.52
CA GLY A 175 1.95 -21.10 5.54
C GLY A 175 0.71 -20.82 4.71
N ASP A 176 -0.39 -20.44 5.35
CA ASP A 176 -1.64 -20.06 4.68
C ASP A 176 -1.45 -18.85 3.73
N PHE A 177 -0.66 -17.86 4.15
CA PHE A 177 -0.34 -16.71 3.31
C PHE A 177 0.50 -17.09 2.09
N GLU A 178 1.51 -17.94 2.27
CA GLU A 178 2.36 -18.41 1.18
C GLU A 178 1.60 -19.27 0.18
N ASP A 179 0.76 -20.19 0.66
CA ASP A 179 -0.04 -21.09 -0.18
C ASP A 179 -1.06 -20.34 -1.04
N GLY A 180 -1.65 -19.27 -0.51
CA GLY A 180 -2.59 -18.42 -1.24
C GLY A 180 -1.94 -17.35 -2.13
N PHE A 181 -0.64 -17.06 -1.96
CA PHE A 181 0.00 -15.89 -2.57
C PHE A 181 -0.08 -15.86 -4.10
N GLU A 182 0.01 -17.02 -4.75
CA GLU A 182 -0.04 -17.13 -6.22
C GLU A 182 -1.40 -16.73 -6.82
N GLU A 183 -2.46 -16.68 -6.02
CA GLU A 183 -3.78 -16.19 -6.45
C GLU A 183 -3.79 -14.68 -6.69
N VAL A 184 -2.91 -13.94 -6.02
CA VAL A 184 -2.90 -12.47 -6.01
C VAL A 184 -1.67 -11.88 -6.71
N ALA A 185 -0.53 -12.56 -6.66
CA ALA A 185 0.72 -12.03 -7.20
C ALA A 185 1.70 -13.11 -7.67
N PRO A 186 2.57 -12.79 -8.65
CA PRO A 186 3.56 -13.74 -9.09
C PRO A 186 4.63 -14.02 -8.01
N PRO A 187 5.20 -15.24 -7.99
CA PRO A 187 5.99 -15.74 -6.86
C PRO A 187 7.31 -15.00 -6.62
N ASN A 188 7.76 -14.16 -7.56
CA ASN A 188 8.94 -13.33 -7.38
C ASN A 188 8.78 -12.28 -6.27
N TYR A 189 7.55 -11.97 -5.85
CA TYR A 189 7.26 -11.07 -4.73
C TYR A 189 7.19 -11.79 -3.37
N LEU A 190 7.02 -13.11 -3.38
CA LEU A 190 6.78 -13.89 -2.16
C LEU A 190 7.90 -13.74 -1.14
N ALA A 191 9.16 -13.72 -1.57
CA ALA A 191 10.30 -13.59 -0.66
C ALA A 191 10.33 -12.25 0.09
N ALA A 192 9.85 -11.16 -0.52
CA ALA A 192 9.74 -9.87 0.15
C ALA A 192 8.56 -9.88 1.13
N TRP A 193 7.41 -10.39 0.69
CA TRP A 193 6.21 -10.47 1.51
C TRP A 193 6.31 -11.46 2.67
N ARG A 194 7.03 -12.57 2.53
CA ARG A 194 7.30 -13.51 3.62
C ARG A 194 7.98 -12.82 4.79
N LYS A 195 8.98 -11.97 4.54
CA LYS A 195 9.66 -11.19 5.60
C LYS A 195 8.70 -10.23 6.30
N ILE A 196 7.77 -9.65 5.54
CA ILE A 196 6.74 -8.75 6.10
C ILE A 196 5.76 -9.56 6.94
N ALA A 197 5.30 -10.72 6.45
CA ALA A 197 4.41 -11.62 7.16
C ALA A 197 5.04 -12.15 8.46
N GLU A 198 6.32 -12.52 8.44
CA GLU A 198 7.08 -12.93 9.62
C GLU A 198 7.08 -11.86 10.71
N VAL A 199 7.08 -10.57 10.37
CA VAL A 199 7.01 -9.45 11.33
C VAL A 199 5.57 -9.13 11.75
N VAL A 200 4.61 -9.26 10.82
CA VAL A 200 3.20 -8.92 11.04
C VAL A 200 2.49 -9.97 11.89
N LEU A 201 2.89 -11.23 11.77
CA LEU A 201 2.27 -12.36 12.47
C LEU A 201 3.00 -12.74 13.77
N SER A 202 4.25 -12.31 13.98
CA SER A 202 5.01 -12.51 15.23
C SER A 202 4.61 -11.57 16.35
#